data_AF-A0A820JIA9-F1
#
_entry.id   AF-A0A820JIA9-F1
#
_cell.length_a   1.000
_cell.length_b   1.000
_cell.length_c   1.000
_cell.angle_alpha   90.00
_cell.angle_beta   90.00
_cell.angle_gamma   90.00
#
_symmetry.space_group_name_H-M   'P 1'
#
loop_
_entity.id
_entity.type
_entity.pdbx_description
1 polymer ?
#
loop_
_entity_poly.entity_id
_entity_poly.type
_entity_poly.pdbx_seq_one_letter_code
_entity_poly.pdbx_strand_id
1 'polypeptide(L)'
;SKTLKIDPRQCVRPFFQRMKTADEQYKQGFVDELNAFRERVQTRAKQKVADAVKQYEEEERQKRLGPGGLDPIEVMESLPKELQECFESRDISQLQECLSKLPREEAAQHLDRCIKSGLWVPNAKDAEGDDEEDAKHDDEIDETVGSEDKVTQGVEKLQVEK
;
A
#
# COMPACT_ATOMS: atom_id res chain seq x y z
N SER A 1 7.02 28.56 -31.71
CA SER A 1 7.02 27.11 -32.01
C SER A 1 8.40 26.73 -32.55
N LYS A 2 9.02 25.68 -32.00
CA LYS A 2 10.39 25.25 -32.33
C LYS A 2 10.61 25.05 -33.84
N THR A 3 9.57 24.64 -34.56
CA THR A 3 9.61 24.41 -36.02
C THR A 3 9.41 25.69 -36.83
N LEU A 4 8.54 26.59 -36.38
CA LEU A 4 8.13 27.78 -37.17
C LEU A 4 8.98 29.02 -36.91
N LYS A 5 9.97 28.97 -35.99
CA LYS A 5 10.82 30.10 -35.58
C LYS A 5 10.04 31.38 -35.17
N ILE A 6 8.78 31.23 -34.79
CA ILE A 6 7.89 32.29 -34.29
C ILE A 6 7.71 32.12 -32.77
N ASP A 7 7.42 33.20 -32.04
CA ASP A 7 7.10 33.15 -30.62
C ASP A 7 6.00 32.10 -30.33
N PRO A 8 6.18 31.17 -29.38
CA PRO A 8 5.17 30.17 -29.02
C PRO A 8 3.80 30.76 -28.66
N ARG A 9 3.73 31.95 -28.05
CA ARG A 9 2.48 32.64 -27.70
C ARG A 9 1.68 33.04 -28.94
N GLN A 10 2.38 33.37 -30.03
CA GLN A 10 1.77 33.72 -31.32
C GLN A 10 1.36 32.48 -32.13
N CYS A 11 1.82 31.29 -31.75
CA CYS A 11 1.55 30.04 -32.46
C CYS A 11 0.23 29.35 -32.03
N VAL A 12 -0.38 29.78 -30.92
CA VAL A 12 -1.55 29.12 -30.34
C VAL A 12 -2.79 29.24 -31.23
N ARG A 13 -3.13 30.45 -31.69
CA ARG A 13 -4.31 30.66 -32.57
C ARG A 13 -4.17 29.91 -33.91
N PRO A 14 -3.04 30.01 -34.64
CA PRO A 14 -2.85 29.24 -35.87
C PRO A 14 -2.89 27.72 -35.67
N PHE A 15 -2.45 27.21 -34.51
CA PHE A 15 -2.55 25.78 -34.18
C PHE A 15 -4.01 25.30 -34.16
N PHE A 16 -4.87 25.97 -33.38
CA PHE A 16 -6.28 25.59 -33.30
C PHE A 16 -7.03 25.79 -34.62
N GLN A 17 -6.66 26.81 -35.41
CA GLN A 17 -7.24 27.00 -36.73
C GLN A 17 -6.91 25.83 -37.66
N ARG A 18 -5.65 25.36 -37.66
CA ARG A 18 -5.24 24.18 -38.44
C ARG A 18 -5.91 22.90 -37.93
N MET A 19 -6.06 22.74 -36.62
CA MET A 19 -6.69 21.56 -36.03
C MET A 19 -8.18 21.42 -36.41
N LYS A 20 -8.91 22.53 -36.56
CA LYS A 20 -10.33 22.51 -36.99
C LYS A 20 -10.50 21.95 -38.38
N THR A 21 -9.58 22.30 -39.29
CA THR A 21 -9.62 21.89 -40.70
C THR A 21 -8.71 20.70 -40.98
N ALA A 22 -8.11 20.10 -39.95
CA ALA A 22 -7.22 18.95 -40.11
C ALA A 22 -8.02 17.71 -40.52
N ASP A 23 -7.34 16.86 -41.28
CA ASP A 23 -7.80 15.55 -41.70
C ASP A 23 -7.91 14.57 -40.52
N GLU A 24 -8.64 13.50 -40.72
CA GLU A 24 -8.95 12.53 -39.68
C GLU A 24 -7.70 11.81 -39.15
N GLN A 25 -6.72 11.54 -40.01
CA GLN A 25 -5.45 10.92 -39.61
C GLN A 25 -4.66 11.81 -38.65
N TYR A 26 -4.59 13.11 -38.92
CA TYR A 26 -3.96 14.07 -38.01
C TYR A 26 -4.68 14.15 -36.66
N LYS A 27 -6.01 14.14 -36.66
CA LYS A 27 -6.80 14.15 -35.42
C LYS A 27 -6.59 12.88 -34.61
N GLN A 28 -6.53 11.73 -35.27
CA GLN A 28 -6.27 10.45 -34.60
C GLN A 28 -4.89 10.44 -33.94
N GLY A 29 -3.84 10.86 -34.66
CA GLY A 29 -2.49 10.95 -34.08
C GLY A 29 -2.43 11.88 -32.87
N PHE A 30 -3.16 13.00 -32.90
CA PHE A 30 -3.27 13.88 -31.74
C PHE A 30 -3.99 13.22 -30.55
N VAL A 31 -5.08 12.48 -30.79
CA VAL A 31 -5.80 11.73 -29.75
C VAL A 31 -4.92 10.64 -29.15
N ASP A 32 -4.16 9.92 -29.98
CA ASP A 32 -3.24 8.88 -29.53
C ASP A 32 -2.12 9.47 -28.65
N GLU A 33 -1.54 10.60 -29.05
CA GLU A 33 -0.56 11.33 -28.25
C GLU A 33 -1.14 11.83 -26.92
N LEU A 34 -2.38 12.34 -26.93
CA LEU A 34 -3.09 12.76 -25.72
C LEU A 34 -3.36 11.60 -24.78
N ASN A 35 -3.80 10.45 -25.31
CA ASN A 35 -4.05 9.25 -24.52
C ASN A 35 -2.76 8.73 -23.90
N ALA A 36 -1.68 8.65 -24.68
CA ALA A 36 -0.36 8.27 -24.18
C ALA A 36 0.14 9.26 -23.11
N PHE A 37 -0.14 10.56 -23.25
CA PHE A 37 0.19 11.54 -22.23
C PHE A 37 -0.61 11.34 -20.94
N ARG A 38 -1.94 11.15 -21.06
CA ARG A 38 -2.82 10.86 -19.93
C ARG A 38 -2.37 9.61 -19.18
N GLU A 39 -2.05 8.54 -19.90
CA GLU A 39 -1.54 7.30 -19.32
C GLU A 39 -0.27 7.54 -18.52
N ARG A 40 0.73 8.26 -19.08
CA ARG A 40 1.96 8.58 -18.34
C ARG A 40 1.70 9.39 -17.06
N VAL A 41 0.77 10.35 -17.10
CA VAL A 41 0.38 11.13 -15.92
C VAL A 41 -0.27 10.24 -14.87
N GLN A 42 -1.20 9.37 -15.29
CA GLN A 42 -1.86 8.42 -14.40
C GLN A 42 -0.87 7.43 -13.78
N THR A 43 0.07 6.89 -14.57
CA THR A 43 1.10 5.97 -14.08
C THR A 43 1.97 6.64 -13.02
N ARG A 44 2.39 7.90 -13.24
CA ARG A 44 3.15 8.66 -12.23
C ARG A 44 2.33 8.93 -10.97
N ALA A 45 1.04 9.23 -11.12
CA ALA A 45 0.16 9.42 -9.96
C ALA A 45 0.03 8.13 -9.15
N LYS A 46 -0.22 6.99 -9.82
CA LYS A 46 -0.28 5.66 -9.19
C LYS A 46 1.04 5.31 -8.50
N GLN A 47 2.18 5.58 -9.12
CA GLN A 47 3.50 5.36 -8.51
C GLN A 47 3.65 6.15 -7.21
N LYS A 48 3.32 7.44 -7.20
CA LYS A 48 3.39 8.25 -5.98
C LYS A 48 2.48 7.75 -4.87
N VAL A 49 1.27 7.31 -5.22
CA VAL A 49 0.35 6.71 -4.24
C VAL A 49 0.93 5.40 -3.71
N ALA A 50 1.41 4.52 -4.57
CA ALA A 50 2.02 3.24 -4.18
C ALA A 50 3.26 3.44 -3.28
N ASP A 51 4.12 4.41 -3.61
CA ASP A 51 5.29 4.74 -2.79
C ASP A 51 4.88 5.25 -1.41
N ALA A 52 3.83 6.10 -1.33
CA ALA A 52 3.31 6.59 -0.06
C ALA A 52 2.65 5.48 0.78
N VAL A 53 1.88 4.59 0.15
CA VAL A 53 1.29 3.42 0.82
C VAL A 53 2.37 2.50 1.35
N LYS A 54 3.41 2.23 0.55
CA LYS A 54 4.54 1.40 0.96
C LYS A 54 5.29 1.99 2.16
N GLN A 55 5.52 3.30 2.17
CA GLN A 55 6.14 3.99 3.31
C GLN A 55 5.29 3.85 4.58
N TYR A 56 3.96 4.03 4.45
CA TYR A 56 3.04 3.84 5.56
C TYR A 56 3.06 2.39 6.08
N GLU A 57 3.03 1.39 5.19
CA GLU A 57 3.13 -0.03 5.56
C GLU A 57 4.47 -0.34 6.24
N GLU A 58 5.57 0.24 5.77
CA GLU A 58 6.89 0.09 6.39
C GLU A 58 6.94 0.73 7.79
N GLU A 59 6.35 1.90 7.99
CA GLU A 59 6.25 2.55 9.30
C GLU A 59 5.40 1.72 10.28
N GLU A 60 4.26 1.20 9.84
CA GLU A 60 3.44 0.28 10.64
C GLU A 60 4.17 -1.04 10.90
N ARG A 61 4.98 -1.52 9.95
CA ARG A 61 5.87 -2.68 10.14
C ARG A 61 6.97 -2.40 11.16
N GLN A 62 7.52 -1.19 11.22
CA GLN A 62 8.51 -0.81 12.24
C GLN A 62 7.88 -0.78 13.64
N LYS A 63 6.66 -0.26 13.78
CA LYS A 63 5.97 -0.21 15.09
C LYS A 63 5.67 -1.58 15.69
N ARG A 64 5.44 -2.59 14.84
CA ARG A 64 5.19 -3.98 15.28
C ARG A 64 6.45 -4.83 15.48
N LEU A 65 7.64 -4.31 15.18
CA LEU A 65 8.86 -5.09 15.38
C LEU A 65 9.07 -5.35 16.87
N GLY A 66 9.38 -6.60 17.20
CA GLY A 66 9.78 -6.98 18.55
C GLY A 66 11.16 -6.43 18.94
N PRO A 67 11.63 -6.73 20.16
CA PRO A 67 12.86 -6.17 20.74
C PRO A 67 14.15 -6.43 19.94
N GLY A 68 14.14 -7.42 19.05
CA GLY A 68 15.24 -7.75 18.13
C GLY A 68 15.03 -7.34 16.68
N GLY A 69 14.02 -6.52 16.38
CA GLY A 69 13.75 -6.03 15.03
C GLY A 69 13.10 -7.08 14.11
N LEU A 70 12.51 -8.14 14.67
CA LEU A 70 11.76 -9.16 13.94
C LEU A 70 10.26 -8.94 14.13
N ASP A 71 9.48 -9.15 13.07
CA ASP A 71 8.03 -9.09 13.14
C ASP A 71 7.48 -10.41 13.75
N PRO A 72 6.67 -10.35 14.83
CA PRO A 72 6.03 -11.52 15.41
C PRO A 72 5.26 -12.37 14.39
N ILE A 73 4.60 -11.74 13.42
CA ILE A 73 3.79 -12.45 12.41
C ILE A 73 4.69 -13.21 11.44
N GLU A 74 5.75 -12.57 10.94
CA GLU A 74 6.69 -13.22 10.03
C GLU A 74 7.41 -14.39 10.71
N VAL A 75 7.75 -14.24 12.00
CA VAL A 75 8.34 -15.34 12.77
C VAL A 75 7.33 -16.47 12.91
N MET A 76 6.07 -16.19 13.29
CA MET A 76 5.01 -17.19 13.38
C MET A 76 4.83 -17.95 12.07
N GLU A 77 4.70 -17.27 10.93
CA GLU A 77 4.53 -17.91 9.62
C GLU A 77 5.74 -18.77 9.21
N SER A 78 6.95 -18.38 9.64
CA SER A 78 8.18 -19.13 9.36
C SER A 78 8.40 -20.36 10.24
N LEU A 79 7.69 -20.47 11.36
CA LEU A 79 7.84 -21.58 12.30
C LEU A 79 7.24 -22.89 11.75
N PRO A 80 7.76 -24.06 12.17
CA PRO A 80 7.09 -25.33 11.95
C PRO A 80 5.67 -25.32 12.52
N LYS A 81 4.71 -25.97 11.82
CA LYS A 81 3.30 -26.04 12.24
C LYS A 81 3.10 -26.50 13.69
N GLU A 82 3.90 -27.48 14.12
CA GLU A 82 3.84 -27.97 15.51
C GLU A 82 4.14 -26.87 16.53
N LEU A 83 5.09 -25.97 16.23
CA LEU A 83 5.41 -24.84 17.09
C LEU A 83 4.36 -23.73 16.98
N GLN A 84 3.82 -23.47 15.78
CA GLN A 84 2.72 -22.51 15.59
C GLN A 84 1.51 -22.88 16.46
N GLU A 85 1.10 -24.16 16.42
CA GLU A 85 -0.02 -24.67 17.21
C GLU A 85 0.22 -24.52 18.72
N CYS A 86 1.46 -24.67 19.19
CA CYS A 86 1.81 -24.45 20.61
C CYS A 86 1.60 -22.99 21.05
N PHE A 87 1.92 -22.02 20.18
CA PHE A 87 1.69 -20.60 20.46
C PHE A 87 0.20 -20.23 20.37
N GLU A 88 -0.53 -20.82 19.43
CA GLU A 88 -2.00 -20.65 19.31
C GLU A 88 -2.75 -21.20 20.52
N SER A 89 -2.37 -22.40 21.00
CA SER A 89 -2.96 -23.04 22.18
C SER A 89 -2.50 -22.40 23.50
N ARG A 90 -1.47 -21.54 23.45
CA ARG A 90 -0.78 -20.95 24.61
C ARG A 90 -0.27 -22.00 25.60
N ASP A 91 0.06 -23.20 25.12
CA ASP A 91 0.53 -24.31 25.95
C ASP A 91 2.06 -24.34 26.02
N ILE A 92 2.59 -23.84 27.15
CA ILE A 92 4.02 -23.83 27.46
C ILE A 92 4.58 -25.27 27.59
N SER A 93 3.78 -26.22 28.08
CA SER A 93 4.22 -27.61 28.28
C SER A 93 4.39 -28.30 26.93
N GLN A 94 3.44 -28.07 26.02
CA GLN A 94 3.49 -28.57 24.66
C GLN A 94 4.68 -27.98 23.89
N LEU A 95 4.94 -26.68 24.07
CA LEU A 95 6.11 -26.01 23.46
C LEU A 95 7.43 -26.65 23.92
N GLN A 96 7.59 -26.91 25.22
CA GLN A 96 8.78 -27.57 25.76
C GLN A 96 8.95 -28.99 25.21
N GLU A 97 7.86 -29.73 25.06
CA GLU A 97 7.88 -31.07 24.47
C GLU A 97 8.28 -31.04 22.99
N CYS A 98 7.71 -30.13 22.21
CA CYS A 98 8.08 -29.93 20.80
C CYS A 98 9.56 -29.53 20.65
N LEU A 99 10.05 -28.61 21.49
CA LEU A 99 11.47 -28.23 21.49
C LEU A 99 12.40 -29.37 21.89
N SER A 100 11.93 -30.32 22.71
CA SER A 100 12.72 -31.51 23.10
C SER A 100 12.88 -32.54 21.96
N LYS A 101 11.93 -32.55 21.01
CA LYS A 101 11.95 -33.43 19.83
C LYS A 101 12.86 -32.89 18.71
N LEU A 102 13.07 -31.57 18.68
CA LEU A 102 13.92 -30.89 17.71
C LEU A 102 15.41 -31.00 18.06
N PRO A 103 16.33 -30.95 17.08
CA PRO A 103 17.75 -30.82 17.33
C PRO A 103 18.05 -29.55 18.14
N ARG A 104 18.99 -29.65 19.09
CA ARG A 104 19.35 -28.53 19.99
C ARG A 104 19.69 -27.23 19.25
N GLU A 105 20.33 -27.33 18.09
CA GLU A 105 20.70 -26.17 17.28
C GLU A 105 19.49 -25.48 16.64
N GLU A 106 18.54 -26.24 16.10
CA GLU A 106 17.31 -25.71 15.49
C GLU A 106 16.38 -25.13 16.57
N ALA A 107 16.22 -25.84 17.68
CA ALA A 107 15.42 -25.37 18.82
C ALA A 107 15.95 -24.03 19.36
N ALA A 108 17.28 -23.89 19.51
CA ALA A 108 17.88 -22.64 19.95
C ALA A 108 17.68 -21.50 18.95
N GLN A 109 17.78 -21.77 17.65
CA GLN A 109 17.54 -20.78 16.60
C GLN A 109 16.09 -20.30 16.58
N HIS A 110 15.12 -21.21 16.67
CA HIS A 110 13.71 -20.85 16.70
C HIS A 110 13.36 -20.07 17.97
N LEU A 111 13.86 -20.49 19.13
CA LEU A 111 13.64 -19.79 20.40
C LEU A 111 14.24 -18.37 20.39
N ASP A 112 15.47 -18.21 19.89
CA ASP A 112 16.12 -16.90 19.75
C ASP A 112 15.31 -15.96 18.83
N ARG A 113 14.73 -16.48 17.74
CA ARG A 113 13.83 -15.71 16.88
C ARG A 113 12.54 -15.32 17.59
N CYS A 114 11.91 -16.23 18.34
CA CYS A 114 10.70 -15.94 19.10
C CYS A 114 10.94 -14.88 20.18
N ILE A 115 12.12 -14.86 20.81
CA ILE A 115 12.50 -13.83 21.79
C ILE A 115 12.71 -12.49 21.09
N LYS A 116 13.45 -12.48 19.97
CA LYS A 116 13.73 -11.27 19.19
C LYS A 116 12.49 -10.68 18.53
N SER A 117 11.48 -11.49 18.22
CA SER A 117 10.19 -11.00 17.74
C SER A 117 9.23 -10.63 18.86
N GLY A 118 9.55 -10.89 20.14
CA GLY A 118 8.66 -10.64 21.27
C GLY A 118 7.52 -11.65 21.41
N LEU A 119 7.50 -12.70 20.58
CA LEU A 119 6.54 -13.81 20.66
C LEU A 119 6.72 -14.65 21.93
N TRP A 120 7.93 -14.67 22.49
CA TRP A 120 8.26 -15.42 23.71
C TRP A 120 9.14 -14.61 24.66
N VAL A 121 8.75 -14.55 25.93
CA VAL A 121 9.54 -13.91 27.01
C VAL A 121 10.21 -15.00 27.85
N PRO A 122 11.55 -15.07 27.89
CA PRO A 122 12.26 -15.97 28.80
C PRO A 122 11.95 -15.59 30.26
N ASN A 123 11.45 -16.54 31.05
CA ASN A 123 11.04 -16.35 32.44
C ASN A 123 9.98 -15.27 32.66
N ALA A 124 8.70 -15.65 32.54
CA ALA A 124 7.54 -14.82 32.90
C ALA A 124 7.51 -14.31 34.38
N LYS A 125 8.48 -14.70 35.22
CA LYS A 125 8.61 -14.25 36.62
C LYS A 125 9.55 -13.07 36.82
N ASP A 126 10.38 -12.73 35.83
CA ASP A 126 11.36 -11.63 35.94
C ASP A 126 10.95 -10.39 35.12
N ALA A 127 9.81 -10.44 34.41
CA ALA A 127 9.33 -9.41 33.49
C ALA A 127 8.12 -8.61 34.05
N GLU A 128 8.10 -8.33 35.36
CA GLU A 128 7.24 -7.28 35.90
C GLU A 128 7.89 -5.91 35.61
N GLY A 129 7.67 -5.39 34.40
CA GLY A 129 8.08 -4.05 34.03
C GLY A 129 8.14 -3.85 32.52
N ASP A 130 7.29 -2.96 32.04
CA ASP A 130 7.07 -2.47 30.67
C ASP A 130 6.06 -3.23 29.78
N ASP A 131 4.95 -2.52 29.58
CA ASP A 131 4.04 -2.47 28.43
C ASP A 131 2.84 -3.43 28.37
N GLU A 132 1.93 -3.26 29.34
CA GLU A 132 0.48 -3.37 29.12
C GLU A 132 -0.09 -2.05 28.56
N GLU A 133 0.23 -1.61 27.34
CA GLU A 133 -0.63 -0.72 26.51
C GLU A 133 -0.24 -1.01 25.05
N ASP A 134 -1.03 -1.62 24.18
CA ASP A 134 -2.22 -1.02 23.60
C ASP A 134 -2.94 -2.08 22.74
N ALA A 135 -3.97 -2.70 23.30
CA ALA A 135 -4.89 -3.57 22.58
C ALA A 135 -6.31 -3.00 22.69
N LYS A 136 -6.51 -1.77 22.21
CA LYS A 136 -7.83 -1.22 21.90
C LYS A 136 -7.80 -0.52 20.55
N HIS A 137 -7.92 -1.30 19.48
CA HIS A 137 -8.42 -0.77 18.22
C HIS A 137 -9.95 -0.77 18.30
N ASP A 138 -10.51 0.38 18.69
CA ASP A 138 -11.93 0.69 18.52
C ASP A 138 -12.22 0.71 17.02
N ASP A 139 -13.00 -0.25 16.56
CA ASP A 139 -13.56 -0.30 15.21
C ASP A 139 -14.82 0.59 15.20
N GLU A 140 -14.62 1.91 15.15
CA GLU A 140 -15.68 2.88 14.87
C GLU A 140 -15.73 3.18 13.37
N ILE A 141 -16.42 2.30 12.65
CA ILE A 141 -16.85 2.52 11.27
C ILE A 141 -17.97 3.57 11.24
N ASP A 142 -17.61 4.83 10.97
CA ASP A 142 -18.55 5.88 10.58
C ASP A 142 -18.95 5.71 9.10
N GLU A 143 -20.06 4.99 8.89
CA GLU A 143 -20.88 5.18 7.70
C GLU A 143 -21.71 6.45 7.86
N THR A 144 -21.48 7.43 6.97
CA THR A 144 -22.40 8.39 6.30
C THR A 144 -21.64 9.68 6.05
N VAL A 145 -21.54 10.29 4.87
CA VAL A 145 -22.57 10.75 3.91
C VAL A 145 -21.81 11.01 2.58
N GLY A 146 -22.20 10.62 1.38
CA GLY A 146 -23.51 10.72 0.74
C GLY A 146 -23.67 12.06 0.00
N SER A 147 -23.30 12.12 -1.29
CA SER A 147 -24.08 12.80 -2.34
C SER A 147 -23.33 12.84 -3.67
N GLU A 148 -23.82 12.03 -4.60
CA GLU A 148 -23.70 12.25 -6.03
C GLU A 148 -24.32 13.61 -6.40
N ASP A 149 -23.60 14.50 -7.08
CA ASP A 149 -24.24 15.59 -7.80
C ASP A 149 -23.51 15.90 -9.12
N LYS A 150 -24.15 15.43 -10.20
CA LYS A 150 -24.38 16.14 -11.48
C LYS A 150 -23.21 16.93 -12.09
N VAL A 151 -22.41 16.26 -12.93
CA VAL A 151 -21.63 16.94 -14.00
C VAL A 151 -21.83 16.29 -15.37
N THR A 152 -22.96 15.59 -15.58
CA THR A 152 -23.30 15.02 -16.90
C THR A 152 -24.75 15.25 -17.28
N GLN A 153 -25.24 16.49 -17.11
CA GLN A 153 -26.42 16.99 -17.82
C GLN A 153 -26.20 18.47 -18.14
N GLY A 154 -25.40 18.76 -19.16
CA GLY A 154 -25.09 20.13 -19.56
C GLY A 154 -24.65 20.34 -21.00
N VAL A 155 -24.50 19.28 -21.81
CA VAL A 155 -24.01 19.41 -23.20
C VAL A 155 -24.98 18.92 -24.27
N GLU A 156 -26.19 18.46 -23.91
CA GLU A 156 -27.16 17.90 -24.86
C GLU A 156 -28.47 18.69 -25.00
N LYS A 157 -28.47 19.98 -24.62
CA LYS A 157 -29.62 20.89 -24.85
C LYS A 157 -29.29 22.16 -25.62
N LEU A 158 -28.19 22.18 -26.37
CA LEU A 158 -27.87 23.27 -27.29
C LEU A 158 -27.92 22.80 -28.76
N GLN A 159 -28.93 21.99 -29.11
CA GLN A 159 -29.20 21.65 -30.50
C GLN A 159 -30.70 21.44 -30.74
N VAL A 160 -31.52 22.36 -30.22
CA VAL A 160 -32.84 22.68 -30.77
C VAL A 160 -33.02 24.18 -30.54
N GLU A 161 -33.44 24.91 -31.58
CA GLU A 161 -33.56 26.38 -31.68
C GLU A 161 -32.26 27.18 -31.89
N LYS A 162 -31.71 27.10 -33.10
CA LYS A 162 -31.82 28.17 -34.12
C LYS A 162 -31.24 27.74 -35.46
#